data_AF-A0A2E7CXY8-F1
#
_entry.id   AF-A0A2E7CXY8-F1
#
_cell.length_a   1.000
_cell.length_b   1.000
_cell.length_c   1.000
_cell.angle_alpha   90.00
_cell.angle_beta   90.00
_cell.angle_gamma   90.00
#
_symmetry.space_group_name_H-M   'P 1'
#
loop_
_entity.id
_entity.type
_entity.pdbx_description
1 polymer ?
#
loop_
_entity_poly.entity_id
_entity_poly.type
_entity_poly.pdbx_seq_one_letter_code
_entity_poly.pdbx_strand_id
1 'polypeptide(L)' 'MIWWRNMAIIEELRDAMENCEYSYREIGRQIGVDHALLTRFAKGAKSLSLETADKLAEFLGLQLK' A
#
# COMPACT_ATOMS: atom_id res chain seq x y z
N MET A 1 10.72 20.14 -7.07
CA MET A 1 11.49 18.89 -6.92
C MET A 1 10.81 17.95 -5.89
N ILE A 2 9.50 17.66 -6.05
CA ILE A 2 8.68 16.97 -5.02
C ILE A 2 8.15 15.60 -5.52
N TRP A 3 8.05 15.41 -6.83
CA TRP A 3 7.46 14.23 -7.48
C TRP A 3 8.18 12.90 -7.18
N TRP A 4 9.51 12.94 -7.01
CA TRP A 4 10.36 11.77 -6.78
C TRP A 4 10.02 11.03 -5.48
N ARG A 5 9.71 11.79 -4.42
CA ARG A 5 9.45 11.24 -3.09
C ARG A 5 8.15 10.45 -3.05
N ASN A 6 7.13 10.93 -3.77
CA ASN A 6 5.85 10.23 -3.89
C ASN A 6 5.96 8.97 -4.75
N MET A 7 6.83 8.93 -5.77
CA MET A 7 7.06 7.68 -6.51
C MET A 7 7.77 6.65 -5.64
N ALA A 8 8.79 7.06 -4.88
CA ALA A 8 9.53 6.16 -4.00
C ALA A 8 8.63 5.49 -2.95
N ILE A 9 7.74 6.24 -2.31
CA ILE A 9 6.84 5.71 -1.27
C ILE A 9 5.78 4.75 -1.83
N ILE A 10 5.33 4.99 -3.06
CA ILE A 10 4.37 4.12 -3.73
C ILE A 10 5.01 2.77 -4.05
N GLU A 11 6.23 2.76 -4.60
CA GLU A 11 6.93 1.51 -4.89
C GLU A 11 7.29 0.77 -3.60
N GLU A 12 7.71 1.47 -2.55
CA GLU A 12 7.97 0.85 -1.24
C GLU A 12 6.74 0.15 -0.65
N LEU A 13 5.56 0.78 -0.75
CA LEU A 13 4.31 0.16 -0.32
C LEU A 13 3.97 -1.09 -1.15
N ARG A 14 4.19 -1.05 -2.48
CA ARG A 14 3.95 -2.21 -3.35
C ARG A 14 4.92 -3.34 -3.05
N ASP A 15 6.20 -3.03 -2.90
CA ASP A 15 7.24 -4.00 -2.59
C ASP A 15 6.98 -4.65 -1.23
N ALA A 16 6.60 -3.86 -0.22
CA ALA A 16 6.25 -4.39 1.09
C ALA A 16 5.00 -5.27 1.06
N MET A 17 4.00 -4.93 0.25
CA MET A 17 2.83 -5.77 0.03
C MET A 17 3.18 -7.12 -0.63
N GLU A 18 4.06 -7.11 -1.65
CA GLU A 18 4.48 -8.33 -2.37
C GLU A 18 5.42 -9.21 -1.54
N ASN A 19 6.20 -8.64 -0.63
CA ASN A 19 7.19 -9.37 0.19
C ASN A 19 6.70 -9.70 1.62
N CYS A 20 5.46 -9.39 1.97
CA CYS A 20 4.90 -9.76 3.27
C CYS A 20 4.27 -11.16 3.25
N GLU A 21 4.03 -11.72 4.44
CA GLU A 21 3.44 -13.06 4.60
C GLU A 21 1.92 -13.08 4.37
N TYR A 22 1.30 -11.91 4.13
CA TYR A 22 -0.15 -11.76 4.03
C TYR A 22 -0.61 -11.65 2.57
N SER A 23 -1.67 -12.37 2.23
CA SER A 23 -2.35 -12.14 0.96
C SER A 23 -3.07 -10.79 0.93
N TYR A 24 -3.32 -10.24 -0.26
CA TYR A 24 -4.14 -9.03 -0.41
C TYR A 24 -5.53 -9.11 0.23
N ARG A 25 -6.08 -10.31 0.37
CA ARG A 25 -7.34 -10.54 1.09
C ARG A 25 -7.18 -10.34 2.58
N GLU A 26 -6.10 -10.85 3.17
CA GLU A 26 -5.81 -10.70 4.59
C GLU A 26 -5.45 -9.25 4.91
N ILE A 27 -4.59 -8.62 4.12
CA ILE A 27 -4.26 -7.19 4.26
C ILE A 27 -5.54 -6.36 4.22
N GLY A 28 -6.36 -6.54 3.18
CA GLY A 28 -7.61 -5.80 3.02
C GLY A 28 -8.56 -5.97 4.21
N ARG A 29 -8.68 -7.20 4.72
CA ARG A 29 -9.47 -7.47 5.93
C ARG A 29 -8.91 -6.77 7.17
N GLN A 30 -7.58 -6.75 7.36
CA GLN A 30 -6.94 -6.17 8.53
C GLN A 30 -7.05 -4.63 8.56
N ILE A 31 -6.90 -3.98 7.40
CA ILE A 31 -6.94 -2.50 7.31
C ILE A 31 -8.33 -1.95 6.93
N GLY A 32 -9.31 -2.83 6.71
CA GLY A 32 -10.70 -2.47 6.42
C GLY A 32 -10.95 -1.97 4.99
N VAL A 33 -10.26 -2.51 3.99
CA VAL A 33 -10.45 -2.18 2.57
C VAL A 33 -10.67 -3.41 1.70
N ASP A 34 -11.29 -3.22 0.54
CA ASP A 34 -11.47 -4.30 -0.43
C ASP A 34 -10.12 -4.73 -1.03
N HIS A 35 -9.81 -6.03 -0.98
CA HIS A 35 -8.64 -6.62 -1.63
C HIS A 35 -8.51 -6.32 -3.13
N ALA A 36 -9.62 -6.06 -3.83
CA ALA A 36 -9.62 -5.63 -5.23
C ALA A 36 -8.97 -4.24 -5.39
N LEU A 37 -9.09 -3.35 -4.39
CA LEU A 37 -8.38 -2.08 -4.36
C LEU A 37 -6.87 -2.31 -4.28
N LEU A 38 -6.43 -3.17 -3.34
CA LEU A 38 -5.02 -3.50 -3.14
C LEU A 38 -4.39 -4.15 -4.38
N THR A 39 -5.12 -5.07 -5.03
CA THR A 39 -4.68 -5.72 -6.27
C THR A 39 -4.48 -4.70 -7.40
N ARG A 40 -5.38 -3.74 -7.54
CA ARG A 40 -5.27 -2.67 -8.56
C ARG A 40 -4.14 -1.70 -8.23
N PHE A 41 -3.91 -1.43 -6.95
CA PHE A 41 -2.79 -0.60 -6.50
C PHE A 41 -1.43 -1.25 -6.77
N ALA A 42 -1.27 -2.54 -6.45
CA ALA A 42 -0.07 -3.31 -6.75
C ALA A 42 0.26 -3.30 -8.25
N LYS A 43 -0.76 -3.40 -9.11
CA LYS A 43 -0.63 -3.33 -10.57
C LYS A 43 -0.43 -1.92 -11.14
N GLY A 44 -0.39 -0.89 -10.30
CA GLY A 44 -0.28 0.52 -10.72
C GLY A 44 -1.51 1.09 -11.43
N ALA A 45 -2.64 0.38 -11.44
CA ALA A 45 -3.86 0.78 -12.12
C ALA A 45 -4.70 1.78 -11.30
N LYS A 46 -4.46 1.91 -9.99
CA LYS A 46 -5.21 2.80 -9.11
C LYS A 46 -4.34 3.30 -7.94
N SER A 47 -4.44 4.57 -7.60
CA SER A 47 -3.83 5.15 -6.39
C SER A 47 -4.68 4.86 -5.15
N LEU A 48 -4.03 4.79 -3.98
CA LEU A 48 -4.71 4.76 -2.69
C LEU A 48 -5.05 6.19 -2.23
N SER A 49 -6.09 6.31 -1.39
CA SER A 49 -6.26 7.54 -0.62
C SER A 49 -5.14 7.64 0.43
N LEU A 50 -4.87 8.85 0.91
CA LEU A 50 -3.86 9.06 1.96
C LEU A 50 -4.17 8.21 3.21
N GLU A 51 -5.43 8.19 3.63
CA GLU A 51 -5.88 7.37 4.77
C GLU A 51 -5.62 5.87 4.56
N THR A 52 -5.85 5.34 3.37
CA THR A 52 -5.60 3.91 3.10
C THR A 52 -4.11 3.61 3.02
N ALA A 53 -3.32 4.51 2.43
CA ALA A 53 -1.87 4.39 2.40
C ALA A 53 -1.27 4.40 3.81
N ASP A 54 -1.79 5.24 4.70
CA ASP A 54 -1.38 5.35 6.10
C ASP A 54 -1.67 4.05 6.87
N LYS A 55 -2.90 3.54 6.81
CA LYS A 55 -3.26 2.24 7.43
C LYS A 55 -2.43 1.08 6.89
N LEU A 56 -2.15 1.08 5.58
CA LEU A 56 -1.34 0.06 4.94
C LEU A 56 0.11 0.14 5.42
N ALA A 57 0.68 1.34 5.54
CA ALA A 57 2.02 1.55 6.05
C ALA A 57 2.14 1.12 7.52
N GLU A 58 1.20 1.53 8.38
CA GLU A 58 1.14 1.08 9.77
C GLU A 58 1.07 -0.45 9.88
N PHE A 59 0.22 -1.08 9.08
CA PHE A 59 0.08 -2.54 9.05
C PHE A 59 1.37 -3.24 8.61
N LEU A 60 2.07 -2.70 7.62
CA LEU A 60 3.33 -3.23 7.10
C LEU A 60 4.56 -2.81 7.94
N GLY A 61 4.37 -2.01 9.00
CA GLY A 61 5.46 -1.50 9.84
C GLY A 61 6.35 -0.47 9.13
N LEU A 62 5.88 0.16 8.07
CA LEU A 62 6.57 1.22 7.34
C LEU A 62 6.31 2.58 7.99
N GLN A 63 7.36 3.39 8.13
CA GLN A 63 7.22 4.77 8.59
C GLN A 63 7.12 5.72 7.40
N LEU A 64 5.92 6.23 7.11
CA LEU A 64 5.73 7.31 6.15
C LEU A 64 6.31 8.62 6.72
N LYS A 65 7.27 9.25 6.03
CA LYS A 65 7.95 10.50 6.45
C LYS A 65 7.79 11.66 5.46
#